data_AF-A0A965FAB9-F1
#
_entry.id   AF-A0A965FAB9-F1
#
_cell.length_a   1.000
_cell.length_b   1.000
_cell.length_c   1.000
_cell.angle_alpha   90.00
_cell.angle_beta   90.00
_cell.angle_gamma   90.00
#
_symmetry.space_group_name_H-M   'P 1'
#
loop_
_entity.id
_entity.type
_entity.pdbx_description
1 polymer ?
#
loop_
_entity_poly.entity_id
_entity_poly.type
_entity_poly.pdbx_seq_one_letter_code
_entity_poly.pdbx_strand_id
1 'polypeptide(L)'
;MSVVKPKLYLNLYWHMHQPDYRDNITGQYILPWTYLHAMKDYTDMAYHLEANPKARATFNFVPVLLDQLEDYSEQFVSGHIRDPLLAMLARENLEYLNKEERCLVVDSCFK
;
A
#
# COMPACT_ATOMS: atom_id res chain seq x y z
N MET A 1 -29.04 20.93 39.47
CA MET A 1 -29.24 19.65 38.77
C MET A 1 -28.17 19.53 37.69
N SER A 2 -27.40 18.43 37.69
CA SER A 2 -26.38 18.19 36.66
C SER A 2 -27.07 17.83 35.35
N VAL A 3 -26.88 18.62 34.30
CA VAL A 3 -27.39 18.31 32.96
C VAL A 3 -26.61 17.10 32.44
N VAL A 4 -27.29 15.95 32.30
CA VAL A 4 -26.72 14.77 31.67
C VAL A 4 -26.57 15.04 30.18
N LYS A 5 -25.33 15.14 29.70
CA LYS A 5 -25.07 15.27 28.26
C LYS A 5 -25.41 13.95 27.56
N PRO A 6 -26.16 13.98 26.44
CA PRO A 6 -26.47 12.76 25.70
C PRO A 6 -25.18 12.14 25.15
N LYS A 7 -25.13 10.80 25.17
CA LYS A 7 -23.99 10.03 24.66
C LYS A 7 -24.05 9.97 23.14
N LEU A 8 -22.98 10.43 22.47
CA LEU A 8 -22.81 10.24 21.02
C LEU A 8 -22.21 8.86 20.75
N TYR A 9 -22.85 8.09 19.89
CA TYR A 9 -22.28 6.85 19.35
C TYR A 9 -21.60 7.18 18.02
N LEU A 10 -20.31 6.85 17.91
CA LEU A 10 -19.49 7.09 16.72
C LEU A 10 -18.91 5.76 16.25
N ASN A 11 -18.97 5.50 14.95
CA ASN A 11 -18.24 4.42 14.29
C ASN A 11 -17.39 5.01 13.18
N LEU A 12 -16.08 4.76 13.21
CA LEU A 12 -15.17 5.11 12.14
C LEU A 12 -15.06 3.90 11.20
N TYR A 13 -15.36 4.09 9.92
CA TYR A 13 -15.29 3.03 8.92
C TYR A 13 -14.20 3.34 7.90
N TRP A 14 -13.26 2.42 7.75
CA TRP A 14 -12.17 2.51 6.81
C TRP A 14 -12.35 1.47 5.70
N HIS A 15 -12.66 1.97 4.51
CA HIS A 15 -12.75 1.19 3.28
C HIS A 15 -11.42 1.27 2.54
N MET A 16 -10.70 0.15 2.52
CA MET A 16 -9.39 0.02 1.88
C MET A 16 -9.55 -0.70 0.56
N HIS A 17 -9.30 0.02 -0.53
CA HIS A 17 -9.43 -0.49 -1.89
C HIS A 17 -8.24 -0.02 -2.73
N GLN A 18 -7.73 -0.94 -3.55
CA GLN A 18 -6.87 -0.64 -4.70
C GLN A 18 -7.40 -1.44 -5.89
N PRO A 19 -7.38 -0.89 -7.12
CA PRO A 19 -7.51 -1.69 -8.33
C PRO A 19 -6.47 -2.81 -8.38
N ASP A 20 -6.71 -3.85 -9.19
CA ASP A 20 -5.62 -4.79 -9.51
C ASP A 20 -4.59 -4.07 -10.38
N TYR A 21 -3.40 -3.83 -9.84
CA TYR A 21 -2.30 -3.22 -10.57
C TYR A 21 -1.41 -4.25 -11.24
N ARG A 22 -1.75 -5.53 -11.23
CA ARG A 22 -1.01 -6.55 -11.98
C ARG A 22 -1.54 -6.61 -13.40
N ASP A 23 -0.62 -6.68 -14.36
CA ASP A 23 -0.96 -7.05 -15.72
C ASP A 23 -1.37 -8.54 -15.77
N ASN A 24 -2.55 -8.84 -16.31
CA ASN A 24 -3.15 -10.18 -16.25
C ASN A 24 -2.39 -11.24 -17.08
N ILE A 25 -1.47 -10.83 -17.96
CA ILE A 25 -0.70 -11.74 -18.81
C ILE A 25 0.68 -12.00 -18.20
N THR A 26 1.38 -10.94 -17.81
CA THR A 26 2.76 -10.99 -17.34
C THR A 26 2.88 -11.11 -15.82
N GLY A 27 1.84 -10.72 -15.08
CA GLY A 27 1.85 -10.62 -13.62
C GLY A 27 2.75 -9.49 -13.09
N GLN A 28 3.29 -8.63 -13.96
CA GLN A 28 4.06 -7.46 -13.55
C GLN A 28 3.14 -6.36 -13.04
N TYR A 29 3.60 -5.60 -12.04
CA TYR A 29 2.83 -4.45 -11.58
C TYR A 29 2.97 -3.29 -12.56
N ILE A 30 1.85 -2.75 -13.02
CA ILE A 30 1.79 -1.58 -13.90
C ILE A 30 1.95 -0.28 -13.12
N LEU A 31 1.58 -0.28 -11.83
CA LEU A 31 1.68 0.86 -10.94
C LEU A 31 2.00 0.39 -9.50
N PRO A 32 2.85 1.12 -8.76
CA PRO A 32 3.36 0.70 -7.45
C PRO A 32 2.41 1.02 -6.28
N TRP A 33 1.15 1.37 -6.55
CA TRP A 33 0.29 2.01 -5.55
C TRP A 33 -0.04 1.09 -4.37
N THR A 34 -0.28 -0.20 -4.60
CA THR A 34 -0.54 -1.15 -3.49
C THR A 34 0.63 -1.18 -2.50
N TYR A 35 1.88 -1.22 -2.99
CA TYR A 35 3.08 -1.16 -2.14
C TYR A 35 3.23 0.20 -1.45
N LEU A 36 3.09 1.30 -2.18
CA LEU A 36 3.27 2.65 -1.62
C LEU A 36 2.23 2.97 -0.53
N HIS A 37 0.97 2.59 -0.74
CA HIS A 37 -0.07 2.75 0.27
C HIS A 37 0.12 1.80 1.46
N ALA A 38 0.65 0.59 1.24
CA ALA A 38 1.00 -0.32 2.33
C ALA A 38 2.07 0.27 3.26
N MET A 39 3.15 0.83 2.69
CA MET A 39 4.25 1.42 3.48
C MET A 39 3.88 2.70 4.23
N LYS A 40 2.77 3.34 3.88
CA LYS A 40 2.36 4.61 4.48
C LYS A 40 0.97 4.50 5.09
N ASP A 41 -0.07 4.56 4.26
CA ASP A 41 -1.43 4.78 4.74
C ASP A 41 -2.00 3.59 5.52
N TYR A 42 -1.67 2.34 5.14
CA TYR A 42 -2.20 1.15 5.84
C TYR A 42 -1.47 0.88 7.16
N THR A 43 -0.17 1.12 7.19
CA THR A 43 0.66 0.97 8.39
C THR A 43 0.42 2.11 9.38
N ASP A 44 0.32 3.36 8.92
CA ASP A 44 -0.05 4.52 9.76
C ASP A 44 -1.43 4.34 10.40
N MET A 45 -2.38 3.81 9.62
CA MET A 45 -3.71 3.44 10.11
C MET A 45 -3.64 2.47 11.29
N ALA A 46 -2.84 1.40 11.17
CA ALA A 46 -2.70 0.39 12.21
C ALA A 46 -2.02 0.98 13.45
N TYR A 47 -0.96 1.75 13.24
CA TYR A 47 -0.21 2.44 14.27
C TYR A 47 -1.10 3.33 15.14
N HIS A 48 -2.03 4.10 14.55
CA HIS A 48 -2.94 4.95 15.31
C HIS A 48 -3.89 4.19 16.23
N LEU A 49 -4.31 2.98 15.86
CA LEU A 49 -5.14 2.13 16.72
C LEU A 49 -4.33 1.45 17.82
N GLU A 50 -3.11 1.00 17.52
CA GLU A 50 -2.20 0.44 18.53
C GLU A 50 -1.83 1.49 19.59
N ALA A 51 -1.59 2.73 19.17
CA ALA A 51 -1.30 3.85 20.06
C ALA A 51 -2.49 4.25 20.95
N ASN A 52 -3.72 3.88 20.61
CA ASN A 52 -4.91 4.14 21.40
C ASN A 52 -5.79 2.88 21.55
N PRO A 53 -5.52 2.02 22.56
CA PRO A 53 -6.26 0.76 22.75
C PRO A 53 -7.77 0.91 23.00
N LYS A 54 -8.23 2.12 23.35
CA LYS A 54 -9.65 2.43 23.54
C LYS A 54 -10.36 2.83 22.25
N ALA A 55 -9.61 3.15 21.19
CA ALA A 55 -10.17 3.45 19.88
C ALA A 55 -10.93 2.22 19.33
N ARG A 56 -11.97 2.53 18.54
CA ARG A 56 -12.83 1.54 17.88
C ARG A 56 -13.06 2.02 16.46
N ALA A 57 -12.73 1.17 15.50
CA ALA A 57 -12.94 1.39 14.08
C ALA A 57 -13.33 0.07 13.42
N THR A 58 -14.04 0.15 12.31
CA THR A 58 -14.38 -0.98 11.45
C THR A 58 -13.55 -0.89 10.17
N PHE A 59 -12.97 -2.02 9.78
CA PHE A 59 -12.19 -2.14 8.56
C PHE A 59 -12.91 -2.96 7.53
N ASN A 60 -12.82 -2.53 6.29
CA ASN A 60 -13.14 -3.35 5.14
C ASN A 60 -11.98 -3.28 4.15
N PHE A 61 -11.40 -4.44 3.88
CA PHE A 61 -10.41 -4.63 2.84
C PHE A 61 -11.08 -5.33 1.67
N VAL A 62 -10.97 -4.75 0.48
CA VAL A 62 -11.47 -5.40 -0.74
C VAL A 62 -10.56 -6.59 -1.07
N PRO A 63 -11.08 -7.77 -1.47
CA PRO A 63 -10.28 -8.97 -1.67
C PRO A 63 -9.06 -8.77 -2.58
N VAL A 64 -9.23 -8.07 -3.70
CA VAL A 64 -8.14 -7.81 -4.66
C VAL A 64 -6.98 -6.98 -4.07
N LEU A 65 -7.25 -6.17 -3.03
CA LEU A 65 -6.18 -5.50 -2.29
C LEU A 65 -5.40 -6.51 -1.45
N LEU A 66 -6.10 -7.42 -0.75
CA LEU A 66 -5.45 -8.45 0.05
C LEU A 66 -4.59 -9.38 -0.83
N ASP A 67 -5.12 -9.80 -1.98
CA ASP A 67 -4.39 -10.64 -2.94
C ASP A 67 -3.08 -9.98 -3.37
N GLN A 68 -3.08 -8.68 -3.65
CA GLN A 68 -1.88 -7.94 -4.02
C GLN A 68 -0.90 -7.74 -2.87
N LEU A 69 -1.38 -7.56 -1.62
CA LEU A 69 -0.51 -7.46 -0.45
C LEU A 69 0.19 -8.79 -0.16
N GLU A 70 -0.54 -9.91 -0.28
CA GLU A 70 0.00 -11.25 -0.14
C GLU A 70 1.03 -11.54 -1.24
N ASP A 71 0.71 -11.18 -2.49
CA ASP A 71 1.63 -11.28 -3.63
C ASP A 71 2.94 -10.49 -3.40
N TYR A 72 2.86 -9.25 -2.91
CA TYR A 72 4.06 -8.49 -2.52
C TYR A 72 4.86 -9.20 -1.41
N SER A 73 4.18 -9.74 -0.40
CA SER A 73 4.84 -10.48 0.69
C SER A 73 5.62 -11.68 0.14
N GLU A 74 5.04 -12.44 -0.79
CA GLU A 74 5.71 -13.57 -1.45
C GLU A 74 6.91 -13.12 -2.31
N GLN A 75 6.79 -11.99 -3.02
CA GLN A 75 7.91 -11.40 -3.77
C GLN A 75 9.08 -11.03 -2.87
N PHE A 76 8.82 -10.44 -1.69
CA PHE A 76 9.87 -10.13 -0.73
C PHE A 76 10.54 -11.39 -0.16
N VAL A 77 9.77 -12.44 0.13
CA VAL A 77 10.31 -13.72 0.60
C VAL A 77 11.17 -14.41 -0.46
N SER A 78 10.74 -14.37 -1.72
CA SER A 78 11.45 -15.01 -2.84
C SER A 78 12.60 -14.17 -3.41
N GLY A 79 12.61 -12.86 -3.17
CA GLY A 79 13.54 -11.91 -3.79
C GLY A 79 13.23 -11.58 -5.25
N HIS A 80 12.12 -12.08 -5.80
CA HIS A 80 11.72 -11.83 -7.18
C HIS A 80 10.68 -10.70 -7.26
N ILE A 81 11.16 -9.45 -7.34
CA ILE A 81 10.30 -8.27 -7.43
C ILE A 81 9.79 -8.06 -8.86
N ARG A 82 8.47 -8.04 -9.01
CA ARG A 82 7.73 -7.86 -10.28
C ARG A 82 7.16 -6.46 -10.46
N ASP A 83 7.27 -5.60 -9.46
CA ASP A 83 7.06 -4.16 -9.62
C ASP A 83 8.33 -3.52 -10.21
N PRO A 84 8.29 -2.95 -11.42
CA PRO A 84 9.48 -2.45 -12.09
C PRO A 84 10.16 -1.30 -11.33
N LEU A 85 9.39 -0.40 -10.71
CA LEU A 85 9.96 0.72 -9.97
C LEU A 85 10.67 0.22 -8.71
N LEU A 86 10.01 -0.64 -7.95
CA LEU A 86 10.58 -1.23 -6.74
C LEU A 86 11.79 -2.12 -7.06
N ALA A 87 11.74 -2.91 -8.12
CA ALA A 87 12.85 -3.75 -8.56
C ALA A 87 14.08 -2.92 -8.94
N MET A 88 13.90 -1.72 -9.52
CA MET A 88 14.99 -0.78 -9.75
C MET A 88 15.53 -0.22 -8.44
N LEU A 89 14.67 0.24 -7.52
CA LEU A 89 15.07 0.80 -6.23
C LEU A 89 15.80 -0.21 -5.32
N ALA A 90 15.57 -1.51 -5.53
CA ALA A 90 16.27 -2.58 -4.82
C ALA A 90 17.70 -2.84 -5.34
N ARG A 91 18.12 -2.23 -6.46
CA ARG A 91 19.49 -2.39 -6.99
C ARG A 91 20.49 -1.59 -6.16
N GLU A 92 21.66 -2.17 -5.90
CA GLU A 92 22.74 -1.49 -5.18
C GLU A 92 23.33 -0.30 -5.94
N ASN A 93 23.36 -0.36 -7.27
CA ASN A 93 23.89 0.70 -8.12
C ASN A 93 22.91 1.02 -9.29
N LEU A 94 22.46 2.28 -9.34
CA LEU A 94 21.56 2.82 -10.36
C LEU A 94 22.29 3.47 -11.56
N GLU A 95 23.62 3.53 -11.56
CA GLU A 95 24.40 4.10 -12.68
C GLU A 95 24.14 3.35 -13.99
N TYR A 96 23.87 2.04 -13.91
CA TYR A 96 23.69 1.15 -15.05
C TYR A 96 22.24 0.99 -15.52
N LEU A 97 21.31 1.85 -15.08
CA LEU A 97 19.98 1.86 -15.66
C LEU A 97 20.07 2.07 -17.18
N ASN A 98 19.24 1.41 -17.96
CA ASN A 98 19.14 1.70 -19.38
C ASN A 98 18.31 2.99 -19.61
N LYS A 99 18.09 3.36 -20.87
CA LYS A 99 17.37 4.60 -21.18
C LYS A 99 15.91 4.50 -20.76
N GLU A 100 15.29 3.36 -21.00
CA GLU A 100 13.88 3.06 -20.71
C GLU A 100 13.61 3.09 -19.21
N GLU A 101 14.48 2.48 -18.41
CA GLU A 101 14.43 2.48 -16.94
C GLU A 101 14.58 3.89 -16.36
N ARG A 102 15.51 4.70 -16.89
CA ARG A 102 15.64 6.11 -16.47
C ARG A 102 14.38 6.91 -16.79
N CYS A 103 13.80 6.72 -17.98
CA CYS A 103 12.53 7.33 -18.35
C CYS A 103 11.42 6.92 -17.37
N LEU A 104 11.32 5.63 -17.03
CA LEU A 104 10.33 5.12 -16.10
C LEU A 104 10.45 5.76 -14.71
N VAL A 105 11.67 5.90 -14.16
CA VAL A 105 11.88 6.56 -12.86
C VAL A 105 11.44 8.02 -12.92
N VAL A 106 11.83 8.76 -13.96
CA VAL A 106 11.43 10.17 -14.12
C VAL A 106 9.91 10.30 -14.22
N ASP A 107 9.28 9.44 -15.02
CA ASP A 107 7.84 9.47 -15.25
C ASP A 107 7.03 9.05 -14.03
N SER A 108 7.56 8.15 -13.19
CA SER A 108 6.88 7.66 -11.98
C SER A 108 7.04 8.59 -10.78
N CYS A 109 8.11 9.39 -10.72
CA CYS A 109 8.47 10.16 -9.52
C CYS A 109 8.39 11.68 -9.67
N PHE A 110 8.43 12.22 -10.89
CA PHE A 110 8.56 13.66 -11.14
C PHE A 110 7.50 14.26 -12.08
N LYS A 111 6.53 13.47 -12.52
CA LYS A 111 5.31 13.94 -13.17
C LYS A 111 4.17 13.95 -12.16
#